data_AF-Q1H435-F1
#
_entry.id   AF-Q1H435-F1
#
_cell.length_a   1.000
_cell.length_b   1.000
_cell.length_c   1.000
_cell.angle_alpha   90.00
_cell.angle_beta   90.00
_cell.angle_gamma   90.00
#
_symmetry.space_group_name_H-M   'P 1'
#
loop_
_entity.id
_entity.type
_entity.pdbx_description
1 polymer ?
#
loop_
_entity_poly.entity_id
_entity_poly.type
_entity_poly.pdbx_seq_one_letter_code
_entity_poly.pdbx_strand_id
1 'polypeptide(L)'
;MRITRLCVALGLTTSLSGCFCWGCFVPLSPPPPSKPRIENWERPETSAETRLADWQACGGDKSGNFSMDPKDSAEEEDVLKAYKRQSAKHQRCLIRKGYRYIGHCSNEYMKSMPACGAP
;
A
#
# COMPACT_ATOMS: atom_id res chain seq x y z
N MET A 1 16.69 71.13 -40.03
CA MET A 1 16.35 69.81 -39.45
C MET A 1 17.55 69.36 -38.61
N ARG A 2 17.43 69.41 -37.28
CA ARG A 2 18.45 69.04 -36.29
C ARG A 2 18.30 67.52 -36.00
N ILE A 3 19.31 66.70 -36.28
CA ILE A 3 20.42 66.29 -35.38
C ILE A 3 19.95 65.31 -34.28
N THR A 4 20.56 64.12 -34.35
CA THR A 4 20.97 63.18 -33.28
C THR A 4 20.01 62.15 -32.66
N ARG A 5 20.60 60.95 -32.55
CA ARG A 5 20.35 59.85 -31.59
C ARG A 5 19.16 58.94 -31.92
N LEU A 6 19.34 58.14 -32.98
CA LEU A 6 18.85 56.77 -32.97
C LEU A 6 19.57 56.07 -31.79
N CYS A 7 18.85 55.97 -30.68
CA CYS A 7 19.27 55.30 -29.47
C CYS A 7 19.60 53.84 -29.79
N VAL A 8 20.90 53.54 -29.78
CA VAL A 8 21.52 52.39 -29.11
C VAL A 8 20.48 51.45 -28.48
N ALA A 9 20.12 50.40 -29.21
CA ALA A 9 19.46 49.21 -28.65
C ALA A 9 19.77 47.98 -29.50
N LEU A 10 21.03 47.85 -29.93
CA LEU A 10 21.62 46.64 -30.48
C LEU A 10 22.50 46.04 -29.39
N GLY A 11 21.98 45.01 -28.72
CA GLY A 11 22.72 44.22 -27.74
C GLY A 11 22.00 44.09 -26.39
N LEU A 12 21.03 43.18 -26.29
CA LEU A 12 20.79 42.32 -25.12
C LEU A 12 19.64 41.33 -25.41
N THR A 13 19.87 40.37 -26.31
CA THR A 13 18.91 39.27 -26.61
C THR A 13 19.43 37.90 -26.23
N THR A 14 20.25 37.80 -25.19
CA THR A 14 20.73 36.52 -24.65
C THR A 14 20.65 36.51 -23.12
N SER A 15 19.44 36.42 -22.59
CA SER A 15 19.22 36.03 -21.19
C SER A 15 17.95 35.18 -21.05
N LEU A 16 17.78 34.23 -21.97
CA LEU A 16 17.14 32.96 -21.61
C LEU A 16 18.23 32.11 -20.96
N SER A 17 18.66 32.49 -19.76
CA SER A 17 19.34 31.55 -18.86
C SER A 17 18.30 30.52 -18.47
N GLY A 18 18.17 29.51 -19.32
CA GLY A 18 17.59 28.26 -18.94
C GLY A 18 18.29 27.81 -17.67
N CYS A 19 17.55 27.76 -16.56
CA CYS A 19 17.77 26.69 -15.63
C CYS A 19 17.39 25.41 -16.39
N PHE A 20 18.32 24.95 -17.23
CA PHE A 20 18.49 23.54 -17.52
C PHE A 20 18.68 22.89 -16.15
N CYS A 21 17.57 22.51 -15.53
CA CYS A 21 17.56 21.58 -14.42
C CYS A 21 17.87 20.20 -15.01
N TRP A 22 19.06 20.07 -15.62
CA TRP A 22 19.61 18.83 -16.16
C TRP A 22 20.06 17.87 -15.05
N GLY A 23 19.81 18.23 -13.78
CA GLY A 23 20.19 17.45 -12.60
C GLY A 23 19.05 16.97 -11.72
N CYS A 24 17.77 17.22 -12.06
CA CYS A 24 16.65 16.63 -11.32
C CYS A 24 16.17 15.32 -11.95
N PHE A 25 17.08 14.50 -12.46
CA PHE A 25 16.82 13.08 -12.67
C PHE A 25 16.89 12.42 -11.29
N VAL A 26 15.82 12.54 -10.51
CA VAL A 26 15.57 11.54 -9.47
C VAL A 26 15.12 10.32 -10.27
N PRO A 27 15.90 9.24 -10.39
CA PRO A 27 15.33 8.01 -10.88
C PRO A 27 14.18 7.71 -9.93
N LEU A 28 12.94 7.79 -10.42
CA LEU A 28 11.78 7.24 -9.72
C LEU A 28 12.02 5.74 -9.68
N SER A 29 12.82 5.31 -8.72
CA SER A 29 12.87 3.92 -8.32
C SER A 29 11.44 3.59 -7.93
N PRO A 30 10.84 2.53 -8.49
CA PRO A 30 9.49 2.16 -8.11
C PRO A 30 9.44 2.00 -6.59
N PRO A 31 8.32 2.38 -5.95
CA PRO A 31 8.18 2.20 -4.52
C PRO A 31 8.49 0.74 -4.18
N PRO A 32 9.14 0.48 -3.03
CA PRO A 32 9.45 -0.88 -2.63
C PRO A 32 8.18 -1.73 -2.64
N PRO A 33 8.26 -3.00 -3.06
CA PRO A 33 7.09 -3.87 -3.11
C PRO A 33 6.43 -3.92 -1.73
N SER A 34 5.11 -3.81 -1.72
CA SER A 34 4.35 -3.90 -0.48
C SER A 34 4.58 -5.25 0.18
N LYS A 35 4.95 -5.24 1.46
CA LYS A 35 5.12 -6.45 2.25
C LYS A 35 3.82 -7.28 2.25
N PRO A 36 3.90 -8.61 2.12
CA PRO A 36 2.75 -9.50 2.25
C PRO A 36 2.00 -9.29 3.57
N ARG A 37 0.66 -9.45 3.55
CA ARG A 37 -0.18 -9.18 4.74
C ARG A 37 0.15 -10.09 5.93
N ILE A 38 0.63 -11.31 5.67
CA ILE A 38 1.10 -12.28 6.66
C ILE A 38 2.22 -11.73 7.56
N GLU A 39 3.02 -10.76 7.10
CA GLU A 39 4.08 -10.15 7.89
C GLU A 39 3.55 -9.30 9.04
N ASN A 40 2.28 -8.89 8.99
CA ASN A 40 1.62 -8.19 10.09
C ASN A 40 1.09 -9.12 11.18
N TRP A 41 1.44 -10.41 11.13
CA TRP A 41 1.03 -11.42 12.10
C TRP A 41 2.24 -12.12 12.70
N GLU A 42 2.25 -12.17 14.02
CA GLU A 42 3.34 -12.70 14.81
C GLU A 42 2.82 -13.73 15.81
N ARG A 43 3.47 -14.89 15.85
CA ARG A 43 3.36 -15.85 16.95
C ARG A 43 4.80 -16.19 17.35
N PRO A 44 5.18 -16.01 18.63
CA PRO A 44 6.53 -16.36 19.09
C PRO A 44 6.90 -17.78 18.68
N GLU A 45 8.19 -18.01 18.46
CA GLU A 45 8.76 -19.35 18.22
C GLU A 45 8.22 -20.07 16.98
N THR A 46 7.58 -19.33 16.06
CA THR A 46 7.01 -19.90 14.83
C THR A 46 7.87 -19.58 13.61
N SER A 47 8.23 -20.61 12.84
CA SER A 47 8.99 -20.44 11.61
C SER A 47 8.15 -19.74 10.51
N ALA A 48 8.82 -19.17 9.50
CA ALA A 48 8.14 -18.53 8.38
C ALA A 48 7.29 -19.54 7.58
N GLU A 49 7.76 -20.77 7.43
CA GLU A 49 7.06 -21.86 6.74
C GLU A 49 5.81 -22.27 7.50
N THR A 50 5.92 -22.43 8.82
CA THR A 50 4.78 -22.77 9.69
C THR A 50 3.75 -21.65 9.66
N ARG A 51 4.20 -20.38 9.69
CA ARG A 51 3.32 -19.23 9.55
C ARG A 51 2.60 -19.20 8.21
N LEU A 52 3.27 -19.51 7.11
CA LEU A 52 2.64 -19.60 5.79
C LEU A 52 1.63 -20.75 5.72
N ALA A 53 1.96 -21.91 6.28
CA ALA A 53 1.03 -23.05 6.34
C ALA A 53 -0.22 -22.72 7.17
N ASP A 54 -0.06 -22.09 8.34
CA ASP A 54 -1.17 -21.64 9.18
C ASP A 54 -2.00 -20.55 8.49
N TRP A 55 -1.36 -19.63 7.78
CA TRP A 55 -2.02 -18.61 6.96
C TRP A 55 -2.91 -19.23 5.89
N GLN A 56 -2.39 -20.19 5.13
CA GLN A 56 -3.13 -20.93 4.11
C GLN A 56 -4.26 -21.76 4.71
N ALA A 57 -4.03 -22.42 5.84
CA ALA A 57 -5.06 -23.15 6.57
C ALA A 57 -6.22 -22.25 7.03
N CYS A 58 -5.95 -20.96 7.28
CA CYS A 58 -6.96 -19.95 7.59
C CYS A 58 -7.61 -19.31 6.35
N GLY A 59 -7.32 -19.79 5.14
CA GLY A 59 -7.89 -19.28 3.88
C GLY A 59 -7.10 -18.12 3.25
N GLY A 60 -5.84 -17.94 3.64
CA GLY A 60 -4.94 -17.00 2.99
C GLY A 60 -4.21 -17.59 1.78
N ASP A 61 -3.67 -16.72 0.93
CA ASP A 61 -2.98 -17.13 -0.29
C ASP A 61 -1.56 -17.65 -0.04
N LYS A 62 -1.05 -18.46 -0.97
CA LYS A 62 0.36 -18.91 -0.98
C LYS A 62 1.39 -17.77 -1.06
N SER A 63 0.96 -16.58 -1.49
CA SER A 63 1.79 -15.36 -1.52
C SER A 63 1.93 -14.69 -0.16
N GLY A 64 1.24 -15.18 0.88
CA GLY A 64 1.14 -14.50 2.17
C GLY A 64 0.20 -13.29 2.14
N ASN A 65 -0.59 -13.13 1.08
CA ASN A 65 -1.67 -12.15 1.00
C ASN A 65 -3.03 -12.81 1.23
N PHE A 66 -4.10 -12.02 1.24
CA PHE A 66 -5.46 -12.49 1.43
C PHE A 66 -6.33 -12.02 0.26
N SER A 67 -6.88 -12.97 -0.46
CA SER A 67 -7.86 -12.75 -1.52
C SER A 67 -9.23 -13.28 -1.07
N MET A 68 -10.30 -12.60 -1.49
CA MET A 68 -11.65 -13.10 -1.28
C MET A 68 -11.88 -14.32 -2.16
N ASP A 69 -12.47 -15.38 -1.60
CA ASP A 69 -12.98 -16.49 -2.40
C ASP A 69 -14.37 -16.12 -2.92
N PRO A 70 -14.58 -16.01 -4.25
CA PRO A 70 -15.89 -15.71 -4.82
C PRO A 70 -16.95 -16.75 -4.44
N LYS A 71 -16.57 -18.00 -4.21
CA LYS A 71 -17.49 -19.10 -3.87
C LYS A 71 -18.08 -18.97 -2.47
N ASP A 72 -17.38 -18.25 -1.58
CA ASP A 72 -17.80 -17.98 -0.20
C ASP A 72 -18.67 -16.71 -0.10
N SER A 73 -19.13 -16.15 -1.22
CA SER A 73 -20.03 -14.98 -1.28
C SER A 73 -21.47 -15.45 -1.52
N ALA A 74 -22.45 -14.86 -0.83
CA ALA A 74 -23.85 -15.15 -1.11
C ALA A 74 -24.28 -14.48 -2.41
N GLU A 75 -25.27 -15.05 -3.10
CA GLU A 75 -25.86 -14.40 -4.28
C GLU A 75 -26.43 -13.03 -3.87
N GLU A 76 -26.15 -12.01 -4.70
CA GLU A 76 -26.50 -10.60 -4.47
C GLU A 76 -25.82 -9.92 -3.25
N GLU A 77 -24.88 -10.59 -2.59
CA GLU A 77 -24.12 -9.94 -1.52
C GLU A 77 -23.18 -8.87 -2.08
N ASP A 78 -23.19 -7.69 -1.43
CA ASP A 78 -22.21 -6.65 -1.70
C ASP A 78 -20.78 -7.17 -1.51
N VAL A 79 -19.92 -6.93 -2.52
CA VAL A 79 -18.55 -7.45 -2.56
C VAL A 79 -17.73 -6.98 -1.37
N LEU A 80 -17.91 -5.74 -0.91
CA LEU A 80 -17.18 -5.22 0.26
C LEU A 80 -17.65 -5.89 1.55
N LYS A 81 -18.96 -6.15 1.67
CA LYS A 81 -19.53 -6.91 2.79
C LYS A 81 -19.01 -8.35 2.82
N ALA A 82 -18.98 -9.04 1.68
CA ALA A 82 -18.40 -10.38 1.56
C ALA A 82 -16.91 -10.38 1.93
N TYR A 83 -16.13 -9.44 1.37
CA TYR A 83 -14.70 -9.28 1.67
C TYR A 83 -14.45 -9.05 3.16
N LYS A 84 -15.26 -8.17 3.79
CA LYS A 84 -15.17 -7.87 5.23
C LYS A 84 -15.48 -9.10 6.08
N ARG A 85 -16.53 -9.86 5.77
CA ARG A 85 -16.87 -11.11 6.47
C ARG A 85 -15.74 -12.13 6.37
N GLN A 86 -15.26 -12.39 5.16
CA GLN A 86 -14.19 -13.36 4.94
C GLN A 86 -12.87 -12.92 5.59
N SER A 87 -12.52 -11.63 5.50
CA SER A 87 -11.38 -11.05 6.21
C SER A 87 -11.49 -11.27 7.72
N ALA A 88 -12.65 -10.98 8.31
CA ALA A 88 -12.86 -11.19 9.75
C ALA A 88 -12.75 -12.67 10.14
N LYS A 89 -13.30 -13.60 9.32
CA LYS A 89 -13.17 -15.05 9.53
C LYS A 89 -11.70 -15.49 9.51
N HIS A 90 -10.93 -15.03 8.53
CA HIS A 90 -9.50 -15.29 8.40
C HIS A 90 -8.72 -14.80 9.63
N GLN A 91 -8.96 -13.57 10.07
CA GLN A 91 -8.29 -13.00 11.25
C GLN A 91 -8.63 -13.76 12.54
N ARG A 92 -9.90 -14.11 12.76
CA ARG A 92 -10.30 -14.92 13.93
C ARG A 92 -9.62 -16.28 13.94
N CYS A 93 -9.41 -16.90 12.77
CA CYS A 93 -8.67 -18.15 12.67
C CYS A 93 -7.21 -18.01 13.14
N LEU A 94 -6.51 -16.96 12.69
CA LEU A 94 -5.14 -16.67 13.12
C LEU A 94 -5.06 -16.38 14.62
N ILE A 95 -5.99 -15.57 15.15
CA ILE A 95 -6.07 -15.26 16.58
C ILE A 95 -6.26 -16.54 17.41
N ARG A 96 -7.15 -17.45 17.00
CA ARG A 96 -7.35 -18.75 17.67
C ARG A 96 -6.11 -19.64 17.63
N LYS A 97 -5.28 -19.51 16.59
CA LYS A 97 -3.98 -20.20 16.49
C LYS A 97 -2.86 -19.52 17.30
N GLY A 98 -3.17 -18.44 18.04
CA GLY A 98 -2.23 -17.73 18.89
C GLY A 98 -1.41 -16.65 18.18
N TYR A 99 -1.77 -16.27 16.95
CA TYR A 99 -1.14 -15.14 16.29
C TYR A 99 -1.69 -13.82 16.81
N ARG A 100 -0.80 -12.86 17.02
CA ARG A 100 -1.10 -11.47 17.33
C ARG A 100 -0.88 -10.61 16.09
N TYR A 101 -1.82 -9.72 15.82
CA TYR A 101 -1.65 -8.70 14.79
C TYR A 101 -0.72 -7.59 15.29
N ILE A 102 0.27 -7.23 14.47
CA ILE A 102 1.27 -6.19 14.76
C ILE A 102 1.25 -5.04 13.74
N GLY A 103 0.26 -5.04 12.83
CA GLY A 103 0.07 -3.95 11.88
C GLY A 103 -0.68 -2.76 12.47
N HIS A 104 -1.01 -1.78 11.62
CA HIS A 104 -1.66 -0.54 12.06
C HIS A 104 -3.19 -0.67 12.17
N CYS A 105 -3.73 -0.22 13.30
CA CYS A 105 -5.17 -0.17 13.59
C CYS A 105 -5.76 1.25 13.51
N SER A 106 -5.11 2.17 12.78
CA SER A 106 -5.50 3.60 12.78
C SER A 106 -6.73 3.92 11.94
N ASN A 107 -6.98 3.16 10.86
CA ASN A 107 -8.11 3.42 9.97
C ASN A 107 -9.41 2.73 10.41
N GLU A 108 -10.55 3.32 10.04
CA GLU A 108 -11.88 2.85 10.46
C GLU A 108 -12.19 1.41 10.00
N TYR A 109 -11.71 1.03 8.82
CA TYR A 109 -11.83 -0.34 8.34
C TYR A 109 -11.17 -1.33 9.31
N MET A 110 -9.91 -1.10 9.66
CA MET A 110 -9.13 -1.96 10.56
C MET A 110 -9.69 -1.95 11.98
N LYS A 111 -10.17 -0.81 12.50
CA LYS A 111 -10.85 -0.76 13.81
C LYS A 111 -12.09 -1.65 13.86
N SER A 112 -12.75 -1.88 12.72
CA SER A 112 -13.89 -2.79 12.62
C SER A 112 -13.52 -4.27 12.45
N MET A 113 -12.24 -4.62 12.56
CA MET A 113 -11.71 -5.96 12.32
C MET A 113 -11.25 -6.65 13.61
N PRO A 114 -11.37 -7.98 13.71
CA PRO A 114 -10.94 -8.75 14.88
C PRO A 114 -9.49 -8.55 15.27
N ALA A 115 -8.59 -8.37 14.29
CA ALA A 115 -7.18 -8.07 14.50
C ALA A 115 -6.92 -6.84 15.39
N CYS A 116 -7.86 -5.88 15.40
CA CYS A 116 -7.77 -4.64 16.17
C CYS A 116 -8.77 -4.58 17.33
N GLY A 117 -9.30 -5.73 17.77
CA GLY A 117 -10.14 -5.84 18.97
C GLY A 117 -11.65 -5.76 18.73
N ALA A 118 -12.11 -5.72 17.47
CA ALA A 118 -13.53 -5.91 17.20
C ALA A 118 -13.98 -7.35 17.51
N PRO A 119 -15.22 -7.58 17.96
CA PRO A 119 -15.75 -8.92 18.21
C PRO A 119 -15.85 -9.76 16.92
#